data_AF-A0A1G2GXB9-F1
#
_entry.id   AF-A0A1G2GXB9-F1
#
_cell.length_a   1.000
_cell.length_b   1.000
_cell.length_c   1.000
_cell.angle_alpha   90.00
_cell.angle_beta   90.00
_cell.angle_gamma   90.00
#
_symmetry.space_group_name_H-M   'P 1'
#
loop_
_entity.id
_entity.type
_entity.pdbx_description
1 polymer ?
#
loop_
_entity_poly.entity_id
_entity_poly.type
_entity_poly.pdbx_seq_one_letter_code
_entity_poly.pdbx_strand_id
1 'polypeptide(L)' 'MLAVLEDGIDCFMKYASSQYPSDREVFKEAYGWIMLSNERWLFSFENICLILDMDAGHIREGLLGWLRRQGLSPPVGK' A
#
# COMPACT_ATOMS: atom_id res chain seq x y z
N MET A 1 10.12 5.17 -11.53
CA MET A 1 8.95 4.55 -10.89
C MET A 1 8.79 4.93 -9.42
N LEU A 2 9.75 5.66 -8.84
CA LEU A 2 9.65 6.16 -7.47
C LEU A 2 8.37 6.98 -7.22
N ALA A 3 8.03 7.92 -8.11
CA ALA A 3 6.82 8.73 -7.98
C ALA A 3 5.52 7.91 -7.86
N VAL A 4 5.42 6.76 -8.54
CA VAL A 4 4.25 5.87 -8.43
C VAL A 4 4.22 5.16 -7.09
N LEU A 5 5.39 4.73 -6.61
CA LEU A 5 5.52 4.12 -5.29
C LEU A 5 5.18 5.12 -4.18
N GLU A 6 5.73 6.33 -4.26
CA GLU A 6 5.49 7.43 -3.31
C GLU A 6 4.00 7.78 -3.28
N ASP A 7 3.36 7.99 -4.43
CA ASP A 7 1.94 8.30 -4.50
C ASP A 7 1.05 7.18 -3.90
N GLY A 8 1.38 5.92 -4.19
CA GLY A 8 0.66 4.77 -3.63
C GLY A 8 0.82 4.65 -2.11
N ILE A 9 2.02 4.85 -1.59
CA ILE A 9 2.30 4.85 -0.14
C ILE A 9 1.64 6.06 0.54
N ASP A 10 1.70 7.24 -0.06
CA ASP A 10 1.06 8.45 0.46
C ASP A 10 -0.45 8.27 0.52
N CYS A 11 -1.08 7.71 -0.51
CA CYS A 11 -2.50 7.37 -0.49
C CYS A 11 -2.83 6.38 0.63
N PHE A 12 -2.03 5.32 0.79
CA PHE A 12 -2.18 4.36 1.87
C PHE A 12 -2.14 5.05 3.24
N MET A 13 -1.11 5.86 3.51
CA MET A 13 -0.89 6.47 4.82
C MET A 13 -1.90 7.59 5.11
N LYS A 14 -2.21 8.42 4.12
CA LYS A 14 -3.11 9.57 4.24
C LYS A 14 -4.54 9.15 4.56
N TYR A 15 -5.03 8.08 3.94
CA TYR A 15 -6.43 7.67 4.06
C TYR A 15 -6.67 6.54 5.07
N ALA A 16 -5.61 5.97 5.67
CA ALA A 16 -5.72 4.88 6.64
C ALA A 16 -6.63 5.18 7.84
N SER A 17 -6.68 6.43 8.32
CA SER A 17 -7.51 6.86 9.45
C SER A 17 -8.75 7.64 9.03
N SER A 18 -9.09 7.70 7.73
CA SER A 18 -10.20 8.53 7.28
C SER A 18 -11.56 7.93 7.68
N GLN A 19 -12.47 8.81 8.08
CA GLN A 19 -13.84 8.47 8.43
C GLN A 19 -14.78 8.57 7.22
N TYR A 20 -14.33 9.19 6.12
CA TYR A 20 -15.13 9.39 4.92
C TYR A 20 -15.18 8.12 4.05
N PRO A 21 -16.36 7.71 3.56
CA PRO A 21 -16.48 6.52 2.72
C PRO A 21 -15.63 6.54 1.45
N SER A 22 -15.52 7.70 0.79
CA SER A 22 -14.68 7.89 -0.41
C SER A 22 -13.22 7.57 -0.12
N ASP A 23 -12.70 8.08 0.98
CA ASP A 23 -11.30 7.93 1.37
C ASP A 23 -10.98 6.50 1.78
N ARG A 24 -11.95 5.81 2.40
CA ARG A 24 -11.81 4.39 2.73
C ARG A 24 -11.70 3.52 1.50
N GLU A 25 -12.36 3.87 0.39
CA GLU A 25 -12.20 3.15 -0.88
C GLU A 25 -10.80 3.38 -1.46
N VAL A 26 -10.30 4.61 -1.43
CA VAL A 26 -8.90 4.91 -1.86
C VAL A 26 -7.89 4.15 -1.01
N PHE A 27 -8.10 4.09 0.32
CA PHE A 27 -7.26 3.29 1.21
C PHE A 27 -7.29 1.79 0.86
N LYS A 28 -8.48 1.22 0.59
CA LYS A 28 -8.61 -0.19 0.19
C LYS A 28 -7.91 -0.48 -1.13
N GLU A 29 -8.02 0.42 -2.09
CA GLU A 29 -7.35 0.29 -3.38
C GLU A 29 -5.83 0.31 -3.22
N ALA A 30 -5.29 1.30 -2.51
CA ALA A 30 -3.87 1.40 -2.22
C ALA A 30 -3.36 0.18 -1.43
N TYR A 31 -4.09 -0.23 -0.39
CA TYR A 31 -3.79 -1.44 0.39
C TYR A 31 -3.78 -2.67 -0.51
N GLY A 32 -4.81 -2.84 -1.35
CA GLY A 32 -4.92 -3.95 -2.28
C GLY A 32 -3.75 -3.99 -3.26
N TRP A 33 -3.39 -2.85 -3.85
CA TRP A 33 -2.24 -2.74 -4.76
C TRP A 33 -0.91 -3.11 -4.09
N ILE A 34 -0.67 -2.64 -2.85
CA ILE A 34 0.55 -2.97 -2.08
C ILE A 34 0.60 -4.46 -1.72
N MET A 35 -0.52 -5.04 -1.29
CA MET A 35 -0.57 -6.40 -0.76
C MET A 35 -0.77 -7.47 -1.84
N LEU A 36 -1.25 -7.10 -3.01
CA LEU A 36 -1.42 -8.02 -4.12
C LEU A 36 -0.03 -8.48 -4.60
N SER A 37 0.17 -9.80 -4.59
CA SER A 37 1.31 -10.40 -5.28
C SER A 37 0.91 -10.64 -6.74
N ASN A 38 1.54 -9.91 -7.65
CA ASN A 38 1.27 -10.01 -9.08
C ASN A 38 2.48 -9.55 -9.89
N GLU A 39 3.34 -10.50 -10.22
CA GLU A 39 4.57 -10.27 -10.99
C GLU A 39 4.30 -9.94 -12.48
N ARG A 40 3.08 -10.16 -12.98
CA ARG A 40 2.78 -10.02 -14.41
C ARG A 40 2.44 -8.59 -14.85
N TRP A 41 2.12 -7.70 -13.91
CA TRP A 41 1.72 -6.32 -14.23
C TRP A 41 2.89 -5.36 -14.05
N LEU A 42 3.22 -4.56 -15.08
CA LEU A 42 4.38 -3.66 -15.08
C LEU A 42 4.41 -2.68 -13.88
N PHE A 43 3.24 -2.20 -13.46
CA PHE A 43 3.08 -1.29 -12.32
C PHE A 43 2.60 -2.00 -11.06
N SER A 44 2.82 -3.32 -10.96
CA SER A 44 2.64 -3.98 -9.67
C SER A 44 3.63 -3.42 -8.66
N PHE A 45 3.20 -3.40 -7.40
CA PHE A 45 4.04 -2.98 -6.30
C PHE A 45 5.38 -3.74 -6.27
N GLU A 46 5.36 -5.04 -6.53
CA GLU A 46 6.56 -5.90 -6.57
C GLU A 46 7.51 -5.51 -7.70
N ASN A 47 7.00 -5.27 -8.92
CA ASN A 47 7.84 -4.86 -10.04
C ASN A 47 8.43 -3.47 -9.84
N ILE A 48 7.67 -2.54 -9.25
CA ILE A 48 8.16 -1.21 -8.92
C ILE A 48 9.26 -1.28 -7.86
N CYS A 49 9.08 -2.07 -6.80
CA CYS A 49 10.11 -2.28 -5.78
C CYS A 49 11.37 -2.91 -6.39
N LEU A 50 11.21 -3.94 -7.23
CA LEU A 50 12.31 -4.61 -7.92
C LEU A 50 13.13 -3.65 -8.78
N ILE A 51 12.48 -2.79 -9.57
CA ILE A 51 13.18 -1.86 -10.48
C ILE A 51 13.89 -0.74 -9.70
N LEU A 52 13.43 -0.44 -8.49
CA LEU A 52 14.07 0.53 -7.60
C LEU A 52 15.07 -0.12 -6.62
N ASP A 53 15.38 -1.41 -6.79
CA ASP A 53 16.28 -2.19 -5.93
C ASP A 53 15.84 -2.20 -4.45
N MET A 54 14.53 -2.30 -4.21
CA MET A 54 13.92 -2.38 -2.89
C MET A 54 13.23 -3.71 -2.64
N ASP A 55 13.27 -4.18 -1.40
CA ASP A 55 12.55 -5.38 -0.98
C ASP A 55 11.07 -5.06 -0.69
N ALA A 56 10.18 -5.57 -1.56
CA ALA A 56 8.74 -5.38 -1.43
C ALA A 56 8.19 -5.93 -0.10
N GLY A 57 8.75 -7.03 0.40
CA GLY A 57 8.36 -7.64 1.67
C GLY A 57 8.64 -6.72 2.86
N HIS A 58 9.84 -6.13 2.89
CA HIS A 58 10.27 -5.21 3.92
C HIS A 58 9.41 -3.94 3.96
N ILE A 59 9.05 -3.40 2.79
CA ILE A 59 8.15 -2.25 2.72
C ILE A 59 6.75 -2.63 3.25
N ARG A 60 6.20 -3.78 2.83
CA ARG A 60 4.90 -4.29 3.34
C ARG A 60 4.91 -4.43 4.86
N GLU A 61 5.95 -5.03 5.41
CA GLU A 61 6.13 -5.18 6.85
C GLU A 61 6.19 -3.83 7.57
N GLY A 62 6.93 -2.87 7.01
CA GLY A 62 7.01 -1.50 7.52
C GLY A 62 5.65 -0.80 7.58
N LEU A 63 4.86 -0.89 6.50
CA LEU A 63 3.53 -0.30 6.39
C LEU A 63 2.52 -0.97 7.33
N LEU A 64 2.52 -2.30 7.43
CA LEU A 64 1.69 -3.04 8.39
C LEU A 64 2.10 -2.76 9.85
N GLY A 65 3.39 -2.61 10.11
CA GLY A 65 3.91 -2.16 11.40
C GLY A 65 3.42 -0.76 11.75
N TRP A 66 3.40 0.16 10.78
CA TRP A 66 2.88 1.51 10.95
C TRP A 66 1.38 1.50 11.25
N LEU A 67 0.55 0.75 10.50
CA LEU A 67 -0.90 0.63 10.78
C LEU A 67 -1.16 0.17 12.22
N ARG A 68 -0.44 -0.87 12.66
CA ARG A 68 -0.55 -1.39 14.03
C ARG A 68 -0.20 -0.34 15.08
N ARG A 69 0.83 0.49 14.85
CA ARG A 69 1.20 1.59 15.76
C ARG A 69 0.12 2.68 15.83
N GLN A 70 -0.65 2.87 14.76
CA GLN A 70 -1.78 3.80 14.73
C GLN A 70 -3.06 3.21 15.37
N GLY A 71 -3.03 1.94 15.81
CA GLY A 71 -4.22 1.23 16.29
C GLY A 71 -5.24 0.95 15.18
N LEU A 72 -4.81 1.01 13.91
CA LEU A 72 -5.65 0.77 12.74
C LEU A 72 -5.55 -0.70 12.33
N SER A 73 -6.67 -1.26 11.89
CA SER A 73 -6.71 -2.59 11.29
C SER A 73 -6.61 -2.50 9.76
N PRO A 74 -6.00 -3.49 9.10
CA PRO A 74 -6.08 -3.61 7.65
C PRO A 74 -7.55 -3.71 7.22
N PRO A 75 -7.91 -3.20 6.04
CA PRO A 75 -9.26 -3.31 5.54
C PRO A 75 -9.59 -4.79 5.34
N VAL A 76 -10.70 -5.26 5.93
CA VAL A 76 -11.19 -6.62 5.71
C VAL A 76 -11.61 -6.71 4.24
N GLY A 77 -10.88 -7.50 3.45
CA GLY A 77 -11.19 -7.75 2.05
C GLY A 77 -12.53 -8.47 1.89
N LYS A 78 -13.22 -8.20 0.78
CA LYS A 78 -14.26 -9.10 0.25
C LYS A 78 -13.60 -10.23 -0.52
#